data_AF-A0A6B1G1R0-F1
#
_entry.id   AF-A0A6B1G1R0-F1
#
_cell.length_a   1.000
_cell.length_b   1.000
_cell.length_c   1.000
_cell.angle_alpha   90.00
_cell.angle_beta   90.00
_cell.angle_gamma   90.00
#
_symmetry.space_group_name_H-M   'P 1'
#
loop_
_entity.id
_entity.type
_entity.pdbx_description
1 polymer ?
#
loop_
_entity_poly.entity_id
_entity_poly.type
_entity_poly.pdbx_seq_one_letter_code
_entity_poly.pdbx_strand_id
1 'polypeptide(L)'
;MPSIRVSSVRQLFNDGNHNAFTDMCRFGDRLYLTFRSCPDGHMLFDTSRIVVLASDDGTDWNQVHAFSVANRDVRDPHFLVFKDKLFVYTGAWWVTPGNAEDRDVNDHLGFCAWTEDGEVWQGPRMLDGTHGHYIWRAAALDGTAYLNGRRIRNFDVLPCRDEPPEWMESWLLHSADGFAWTPLSLIQPAHGDETALLFENDGDLLAVARAGGRPAQLCRSRHPFTDWACTDLDRHIGGPLLALWGKQILIGGRKHTGDGPVTALYELVGTELQEIAVLPSGGDNSYPGFVELGPDRALLSYYSSHEGSGTGLAPSAIYLATLEKR
;
A
#
# COMPACT_ATOMS: atom_id res chain seq x y z
N MET A 1 2.85 1.71 -29.18
CA MET A 1 1.86 0.91 -28.42
C MET A 1 2.52 0.53 -27.11
N PRO A 2 1.81 0.54 -25.97
CA PRO A 2 2.41 0.12 -24.71
C PRO A 2 2.90 -1.32 -24.82
N SER A 3 4.10 -1.58 -24.27
CA SER A 3 4.74 -2.90 -24.32
C SER A 3 4.00 -3.92 -23.44
N ILE A 4 3.25 -3.43 -22.45
CA ILE A 4 2.41 -4.23 -21.55
C ILE A 4 0.93 -4.10 -21.95
N ARG A 5 0.18 -5.18 -21.83
CA ARG A 5 -1.29 -5.17 -21.90
C ARG A 5 -1.91 -5.90 -20.70
N VAL A 6 -3.14 -5.54 -20.37
CA VAL A 6 -4.02 -6.33 -19.52
C VAL A 6 -4.68 -7.40 -20.39
N SER A 7 -4.37 -8.68 -20.17
CA SER A 7 -4.92 -9.78 -20.97
C SER A 7 -6.20 -10.37 -20.40
N SER A 8 -6.40 -10.29 -19.09
CA SER A 8 -7.64 -10.70 -18.42
C SER A 8 -7.83 -9.97 -17.10
N VAL A 9 -9.08 -9.89 -16.64
CA VAL A 9 -9.48 -9.40 -15.31
C VAL A 9 -10.55 -10.34 -14.77
N ARG A 10 -10.46 -10.71 -13.50
CA ARG A 10 -11.52 -11.44 -12.79
C ARG A 10 -11.72 -10.89 -11.37
N GLN A 11 -12.94 -10.98 -10.86
CA GLN A 11 -13.18 -10.81 -9.43
C GLN A 11 -12.56 -12.02 -8.71
N LEU A 12 -11.61 -11.76 -7.83
CA LEU A 12 -10.89 -12.79 -7.07
C LEU A 12 -11.58 -13.10 -5.74
N PHE A 13 -12.00 -12.06 -5.01
CA PHE A 13 -12.56 -12.21 -3.67
C PHE A 13 -13.72 -11.23 -3.44
N ASN A 14 -14.85 -11.76 -2.94
CA ASN A 14 -16.01 -10.98 -2.54
C ASN A 14 -16.84 -11.82 -1.55
N ASP A 15 -16.86 -11.40 -0.28
CA ASP A 15 -17.63 -12.00 0.81
C ASP A 15 -18.77 -11.09 1.29
N GLY A 16 -19.10 -10.04 0.53
CA GLY A 16 -20.07 -9.02 0.91
C GLY A 16 -19.52 -7.90 1.79
N ASN A 17 -18.29 -8.01 2.29
CA ASN A 17 -17.65 -6.95 3.07
C ASN A 17 -17.07 -5.86 2.17
N HIS A 18 -16.61 -4.77 2.79
CA HIS A 18 -15.70 -3.84 2.13
C HIS A 18 -14.28 -4.42 2.17
N ASN A 19 -13.86 -5.00 1.03
CA ASN A 19 -12.51 -5.54 0.85
C ASN A 19 -11.67 -4.53 0.06
N ALA A 20 -10.53 -4.11 0.60
CA ALA A 20 -9.74 -3.01 0.04
C ALA A 20 -8.25 -3.07 0.38
N PHE A 21 -7.48 -2.19 -0.28
CA PHE A 21 -6.07 -1.92 -0.01
C PHE A 21 -5.18 -3.13 -0.23
N THR A 22 -5.01 -3.52 -1.49
CA THR A 22 -4.29 -4.76 -1.82
C THR A 22 -2.79 -4.55 -1.88
N ASP A 23 -2.06 -5.61 -1.54
CA ASP A 23 -0.66 -5.77 -1.92
C ASP A 23 -0.37 -7.22 -2.32
N MET A 24 0.70 -7.43 -3.09
CA MET A 24 1.11 -8.76 -3.54
C MET A 24 2.63 -8.93 -3.46
N CYS A 25 3.08 -10.15 -3.19
CA CYS A 25 4.49 -10.50 -3.31
C CYS A 25 4.67 -11.99 -3.63
N ARG A 26 5.91 -12.38 -3.89
CA ARG A 26 6.35 -13.78 -3.91
C ARG A 26 7.18 -14.04 -2.66
N PHE A 27 6.96 -15.16 -2.00
CA PHE A 27 7.77 -15.64 -0.89
C PHE A 27 7.94 -17.16 -1.00
N GLY A 28 9.20 -17.61 -1.02
CA GLY A 28 9.52 -18.96 -1.48
C GLY A 28 8.97 -19.22 -2.89
N ASP A 29 8.36 -20.38 -3.07
CA ASP A 29 7.76 -20.77 -4.36
C ASP A 29 6.31 -20.28 -4.55
N ARG A 30 5.75 -19.56 -3.57
CA ARG A 30 4.33 -19.20 -3.51
C ARG A 30 4.09 -17.72 -3.72
N LEU A 31 2.91 -17.40 -4.21
CA LEU A 31 2.38 -16.04 -4.35
C LEU A 31 1.52 -15.70 -3.15
N TYR A 32 1.58 -14.45 -2.70
CA TYR A 32 0.78 -13.94 -1.60
C TYR A 32 0.05 -12.67 -2.02
N LEU A 33 -1.16 -12.51 -1.51
CA LEU A 33 -2.01 -11.34 -1.69
C LEU A 33 -2.61 -11.00 -0.33
N THR A 34 -2.55 -9.73 0.07
CA THR A 34 -3.18 -9.25 1.30
C THR A 34 -4.14 -8.11 1.02
N PHE A 35 -5.15 -7.95 1.88
CA PHE A 35 -6.11 -6.86 1.83
C PHE A 35 -6.78 -6.69 3.21
N ARG A 36 -7.34 -5.51 3.45
CA ARG A 36 -8.27 -5.25 4.56
C ARG A 36 -9.66 -5.74 4.19
N SER A 37 -10.34 -6.40 5.11
CA SER A 37 -11.76 -6.78 5.02
C SER A 37 -12.52 -6.18 6.21
N CYS A 38 -13.63 -5.48 5.95
CA CYS A 38 -14.45 -4.88 7.00
C CYS A 38 -15.94 -4.97 6.67
N PRO A 39 -16.78 -5.55 7.56
CA PRO A 39 -18.22 -5.65 7.31
C PRO A 39 -18.93 -4.29 7.33
N ASP A 40 -18.42 -3.33 8.10
CA ASP A 40 -19.09 -2.03 8.32
C ASP A 40 -18.72 -0.97 7.28
N GLY A 41 -17.72 -1.24 6.42
CA GLY A 41 -17.36 -0.39 5.29
C GLY A 41 -15.95 0.19 5.32
N HIS A 42 -15.76 1.24 4.51
CA HIS A 42 -14.47 1.89 4.29
C HIS A 42 -13.98 2.72 5.47
N MET A 43 -14.88 3.26 6.29
CA MET A 43 -14.52 4.13 7.42
C MET A 43 -13.80 3.35 8.53
N LEU A 44 -13.56 4.00 9.67
CA LEU A 44 -12.82 3.43 10.79
C LEU A 44 -13.73 2.53 11.65
N PHE A 45 -13.45 1.24 11.65
CA PHE A 45 -14.20 0.24 12.42
C PHE A 45 -13.24 -0.81 13.01
N ASP A 46 -13.43 -1.12 14.29
CA ASP A 46 -12.67 -2.15 15.00
C ASP A 46 -13.10 -3.59 14.65
N THR A 47 -14.10 -3.71 13.78
CA THR A 47 -14.51 -4.95 13.12
C THR A 47 -13.65 -5.28 11.90
N SER A 48 -12.70 -4.40 11.54
CA SER A 48 -11.79 -4.65 10.42
C SER A 48 -10.78 -5.76 10.74
N ARG A 49 -10.32 -6.42 9.68
CA ARG A 49 -9.28 -7.44 9.74
C ARG A 49 -8.39 -7.38 8.51
N ILE A 50 -7.15 -7.80 8.66
CA ILE A 50 -6.26 -8.10 7.54
C ILE A 50 -6.46 -9.55 7.14
N VAL A 51 -6.56 -9.80 5.84
CA VAL A 51 -6.65 -11.14 5.25
C VAL A 51 -5.41 -11.38 4.39
N VAL A 52 -4.87 -12.59 4.44
CA VAL A 52 -3.76 -13.05 3.61
C VAL A 52 -4.19 -14.29 2.85
N LEU A 53 -4.10 -14.22 1.53
CA LEU A 53 -4.29 -15.32 0.60
C LEU A 53 -2.94 -15.80 0.08
N ALA A 54 -2.82 -17.09 -0.20
CA ALA A 54 -1.68 -17.67 -0.90
C ALA A 54 -2.15 -18.47 -2.13
N SER A 55 -1.28 -18.54 -3.13
CA SER A 55 -1.49 -19.30 -4.37
C SER A 55 -0.18 -19.90 -4.86
N ASP A 56 -0.23 -21.11 -5.39
CA ASP A 56 0.94 -21.78 -5.95
C ASP A 56 1.14 -21.43 -7.44
N ASP A 57 0.07 -21.04 -8.14
CA ASP A 57 0.05 -20.87 -9.60
C ASP A 57 -0.56 -19.53 -10.08
N GLY A 58 -1.14 -18.76 -9.16
CA GLY A 58 -1.86 -17.51 -9.45
C GLY A 58 -3.31 -17.68 -9.88
N THR A 59 -3.79 -18.92 -10.00
CA THR A 59 -5.17 -19.28 -10.40
C THR A 59 -6.04 -19.53 -9.18
N ASP A 60 -5.62 -20.42 -8.29
CA ASP A 60 -6.39 -20.76 -7.09
C ASP A 60 -5.77 -20.13 -5.86
N TRP A 61 -6.59 -19.41 -5.09
CA TRP A 61 -6.15 -18.63 -3.95
C TRP A 61 -6.89 -19.10 -2.70
N ASN A 62 -6.14 -19.38 -1.63
CA ASN A 62 -6.68 -19.84 -0.36
C ASN A 62 -6.27 -18.90 0.76
N GLN A 63 -7.19 -18.62 1.69
CA GLN A 63 -6.86 -17.86 2.89
C GLN A 63 -5.92 -18.68 3.78
N VAL A 64 -4.73 -18.13 4.05
CA VAL A 64 -3.71 -18.77 4.91
C VAL A 64 -3.58 -18.09 6.26
N HIS A 65 -3.98 -16.81 6.36
CA HIS A 65 -3.95 -16.08 7.61
C HIS A 65 -4.98 -14.95 7.63
N ALA A 66 -5.40 -14.55 8.83
CA ALA A 66 -6.15 -13.32 9.06
C ALA A 66 -5.94 -12.86 10.50
N PHE A 67 -5.93 -11.54 10.73
CA PHE A 67 -5.82 -10.98 12.08
C PHE A 67 -6.53 -9.64 12.23
N SER A 68 -6.88 -9.31 13.47
CA SER A 68 -7.44 -8.03 13.91
C SER A 68 -6.71 -7.56 15.16
N VAL A 69 -6.88 -6.28 15.51
CA VAL A 69 -6.33 -5.71 16.76
C VAL A 69 -7.48 -5.11 17.55
N ALA A 70 -7.58 -5.47 18.84
CA ALA A 70 -8.68 -5.01 19.69
C ALA A 70 -8.76 -3.47 19.76
N ASN A 71 -9.98 -2.94 19.61
CA ASN A 71 -10.30 -1.50 19.60
C ASN A 71 -9.57 -0.69 18.51
N ARG A 72 -9.11 -1.36 17.44
CA ARG A 72 -8.40 -0.69 16.36
C ARG A 72 -8.88 -1.14 14.99
N ASP A 73 -8.92 -0.20 14.06
CA ASP A 73 -9.09 -0.50 12.65
C ASP A 73 -7.71 -0.75 12.03
N VAL A 74 -7.42 -1.99 11.65
CA VAL A 74 -6.24 -2.36 10.86
C VAL A 74 -6.44 -2.02 9.39
N ARG A 75 -5.49 -1.28 8.80
CA ARG A 75 -5.59 -0.72 7.45
C ARG A 75 -4.35 -0.96 6.60
N ASP A 76 -4.59 -0.92 5.29
CA ASP A 76 -3.58 -0.88 4.24
C ASP A 76 -2.44 -1.87 4.47
N PRO A 77 -2.71 -3.19 4.42
CA PRO A 77 -1.68 -4.18 4.63
C PRO A 77 -0.69 -4.17 3.45
N HIS A 78 0.61 -4.14 3.75
CA HIS A 78 1.68 -4.23 2.76
C HIS A 78 2.69 -5.31 3.16
N PHE A 79 3.19 -6.05 2.17
CA PHE A 79 4.17 -7.09 2.40
C PHE A 79 5.59 -6.53 2.50
N LEU A 80 6.43 -7.24 3.23
CA LEU A 80 7.88 -7.14 3.11
C LEU A 80 8.50 -8.52 3.25
N VAL A 81 9.28 -8.95 2.26
CA VAL A 81 10.17 -10.10 2.41
C VAL A 81 11.49 -9.59 2.98
N PHE A 82 11.83 -10.02 4.19
CA PHE A 82 13.01 -9.52 4.90
C PHE A 82 13.57 -10.58 5.84
N LYS A 83 14.88 -10.85 5.76
CA LYS A 83 15.58 -11.81 6.62
C LYS A 83 14.86 -13.17 6.72
N ASP A 84 14.58 -13.73 5.55
CA ASP A 84 13.91 -15.03 5.35
C ASP A 84 12.52 -15.12 5.99
N LYS A 85 11.87 -13.97 6.20
CA LYS A 85 10.50 -13.86 6.70
C LYS A 85 9.63 -13.12 5.70
N LEU A 86 8.37 -13.51 5.65
CA LEU A 86 7.31 -12.70 5.07
C LEU A 86 6.61 -11.93 6.19
N PHE A 87 6.70 -10.61 6.13
CA PHE A 87 5.95 -9.70 6.99
C PHE A 87 4.71 -9.17 6.27
N VAL A 88 3.64 -8.95 7.02
CA VAL A 88 2.48 -8.14 6.63
C VAL A 88 2.38 -6.98 7.60
N TYR A 89 2.73 -5.78 7.17
CA TYR A 89 2.62 -4.55 7.96
C TYR A 89 1.29 -3.86 7.74
N THR A 90 0.71 -3.29 8.79
CA THR A 90 -0.55 -2.55 8.73
C THR A 90 -0.52 -1.36 9.69
N GLY A 91 -1.01 -0.21 9.24
CA GLY A 91 -1.30 0.91 10.13
C GLY A 91 -2.62 0.66 10.87
N ALA A 92 -2.69 1.00 12.15
CA ALA A 92 -3.89 0.77 12.95
C ALA A 92 -4.38 2.05 13.64
N TRP A 93 -5.62 2.45 13.33
CA TRP A 93 -6.30 3.57 14.00
C TRP A 93 -6.89 3.11 15.32
N TRP A 94 -6.78 3.92 16.37
CA TRP A 94 -7.62 3.73 17.55
C TRP A 94 -9.07 4.04 17.21
N VAL A 95 -9.99 3.15 17.60
CA VAL A 95 -11.43 3.32 17.38
C VAL A 95 -12.07 3.55 18.74
N THR A 96 -12.53 4.78 18.98
CA THR A 96 -13.24 5.14 20.20
C THR A 96 -14.62 4.47 20.21
N PRO A 97 -14.94 3.62 21.22
CA PRO A 97 -16.23 2.96 21.28
C PRO A 97 -17.39 3.97 21.30
N GLY A 98 -18.32 3.80 20.36
CA GLY A 98 -19.48 4.68 20.22
C GLY A 98 -19.21 6.05 19.58
N ASN A 99 -17.97 6.35 19.18
CA ASN A 99 -17.63 7.60 18.49
C ASN A 99 -16.46 7.39 17.50
N ALA A 100 -16.73 6.78 16.34
CA ALA A 100 -15.73 6.53 15.30
C ALA A 100 -15.18 7.81 14.63
N GLU A 101 -15.81 8.97 14.85
CA GLU A 101 -15.34 10.26 14.34
C GLU A 101 -14.25 10.87 15.24
N ASP A 102 -14.13 10.40 16.47
CA ASP A 102 -13.12 10.85 17.44
C ASP A 102 -11.76 10.21 17.17
N ARG A 103 -11.11 10.66 16.09
CA ARG A 103 -9.81 10.14 15.61
C ARG A 103 -8.71 11.17 15.78
N ASP A 104 -7.57 10.80 16.35
CA ASP A 104 -6.34 11.60 16.32
C ASP A 104 -5.28 10.85 15.52
N VAL A 105 -4.62 11.52 14.57
CA VAL A 105 -3.52 10.94 13.80
C VAL A 105 -2.35 10.51 14.69
N ASN A 106 -2.22 11.10 15.88
CA ASN A 106 -1.20 10.69 16.85
C ASN A 106 -1.52 9.36 17.54
N ASP A 107 -2.76 8.86 17.46
CA ASP A 107 -3.16 7.55 18.02
C ASP A 107 -2.78 6.36 17.12
N HIS A 108 -2.18 6.63 15.95
CA HIS A 108 -1.70 5.61 15.05
C HIS A 108 -0.63 4.73 15.68
N LEU A 109 -0.68 3.46 15.30
CA LEU A 109 0.31 2.48 15.69
C LEU A 109 0.45 1.43 14.60
N GLY A 110 1.68 1.11 14.24
CA GLY A 110 1.98 0.03 13.31
C GLY A 110 1.87 -1.34 13.96
N PHE A 111 1.35 -2.31 13.21
CA PHE A 111 1.34 -3.72 13.59
C PHE A 111 1.89 -4.59 12.46
N CYS A 112 2.32 -5.79 12.81
CA CYS A 112 2.66 -6.82 11.83
C CYS A 112 2.17 -8.21 12.25
N ALA A 113 1.92 -9.05 11.26
CA ALA A 113 2.02 -10.49 11.38
C ALA A 113 3.17 -10.98 10.50
N TRP A 114 3.77 -12.11 10.82
CA TRP A 114 4.88 -12.65 10.01
C TRP A 114 4.93 -14.17 10.02
N THR A 115 5.65 -14.72 9.05
CA THR A 115 5.88 -16.15 8.90
C THR A 115 7.28 -16.41 8.35
N GLU A 116 7.87 -17.54 8.71
CA GLU A 116 9.15 -18.04 8.16
C GLU A 116 8.94 -19.11 7.07
N ASP A 117 7.74 -19.71 7.01
CA ASP A 117 7.44 -20.86 6.14
C ASP A 117 6.21 -20.67 5.25
N GLY A 118 5.42 -19.62 5.49
CA GLY A 118 4.17 -19.38 4.76
C GLY A 118 2.96 -20.12 5.31
N GLU A 119 3.13 -20.95 6.35
CA GLU A 119 2.09 -21.82 6.93
C GLU A 119 1.80 -21.44 8.39
N VAL A 120 2.84 -21.26 9.20
CA VAL A 120 2.73 -20.87 10.60
C VAL A 120 2.97 -19.37 10.71
N TRP A 121 1.92 -18.66 11.12
CA TRP A 121 1.93 -17.21 11.28
C TRP A 121 2.02 -16.81 12.75
N GLN A 122 2.82 -15.79 13.02
CA GLN A 122 3.01 -15.15 14.31
C GLN A 122 2.39 -13.75 14.31
N GLY A 123 1.97 -13.28 15.48
CA GLY A 123 1.37 -11.96 15.66
C GLY A 123 -0.16 -12.00 15.83
N PRO A 124 -0.84 -10.83 15.76
CA PRO A 124 -0.26 -9.52 15.45
C PRO A 124 0.65 -8.99 16.57
N ARG A 125 1.75 -8.35 16.19
CA ARG A 125 2.70 -7.66 17.08
C ARG A 125 2.73 -6.17 16.76
N MET A 126 2.70 -5.35 17.80
CA MET A 126 2.96 -3.90 17.69
C MET A 126 4.40 -3.64 17.23
N LEU A 127 4.58 -2.65 16.36
CA LEU A 127 5.89 -2.20 15.88
C LEU A 127 6.43 -1.07 16.74
N ASP A 128 7.59 -1.29 17.34
CA ASP A 128 8.23 -0.31 18.23
C ASP A 128 8.67 0.91 17.42
N GLY A 129 8.48 2.11 17.98
CA GLY A 129 8.87 3.38 17.34
C GLY A 129 7.93 3.90 16.25
N THR A 130 6.80 3.22 16.00
CA THR A 130 5.81 3.63 14.98
C THR A 130 4.62 4.42 15.53
N HIS A 131 4.54 4.64 16.84
CA HIS A 131 3.46 5.42 17.43
C HIS A 131 3.37 6.82 16.80
N GLY A 132 2.15 7.27 16.49
CA GLY A 132 1.87 8.52 15.79
C GLY A 132 2.26 8.54 14.31
N HIS A 133 2.72 7.43 13.73
CA HIS A 133 2.95 7.29 12.30
C HIS A 133 1.89 6.36 11.70
N TYR A 134 1.14 6.84 10.71
CA TYR A 134 0.39 5.96 9.83
C TYR A 134 1.39 5.33 8.86
N ILE A 135 1.77 4.08 9.17
CA ILE A 135 2.72 3.32 8.37
C ILE A 135 2.08 2.82 7.08
N TRP A 136 2.90 2.64 6.06
CA TRP A 136 2.42 2.21 4.76
C TRP A 136 3.37 1.19 4.11
N ARG A 137 3.87 1.44 2.90
CA ARG A 137 4.74 0.49 2.19
C ARG A 137 6.16 0.46 2.73
N ALA A 138 6.75 -0.73 2.67
CA ALA A 138 8.13 -0.99 3.04
C ALA A 138 8.94 -1.54 1.86
N ALA A 139 10.25 -1.35 1.92
CA ALA A 139 11.24 -1.98 1.04
C ALA A 139 12.47 -2.35 1.86
N ALA A 140 13.36 -3.20 1.34
CA ALA A 140 14.58 -3.57 2.04
C ALA A 140 15.79 -3.52 1.10
N LEU A 141 16.94 -3.14 1.65
CA LEU A 141 18.25 -3.15 1.00
C LEU A 141 19.30 -3.57 2.04
N ASP A 142 20.19 -4.47 1.66
CA ASP A 142 21.38 -4.85 2.43
C ASP A 142 21.14 -5.13 3.93
N GLY A 143 20.10 -5.91 4.23
CA GLY A 143 19.76 -6.31 5.59
C GLY A 143 19.14 -5.22 6.46
N THR A 144 18.75 -4.09 5.87
CA THR A 144 17.98 -3.01 6.48
C THR A 144 16.61 -2.89 5.81
N ALA A 145 15.55 -2.79 6.61
CA ALA A 145 14.20 -2.51 6.14
C ALA A 145 13.92 -1.02 6.24
N TYR A 146 13.12 -0.50 5.32
CA TYR A 146 12.73 0.90 5.21
C TYR A 146 11.22 0.99 5.04
N LEU A 147 10.57 1.90 5.75
CA LEU A 147 9.11 1.98 5.85
C LEU A 147 8.67 3.43 5.72
N ASN A 148 7.64 3.67 4.93
CA ASN A 148 6.96 4.95 4.96
C ASN A 148 6.10 5.09 6.23
N GLY A 149 6.18 6.24 6.89
CA GLY A 149 5.26 6.63 7.94
C GLY A 149 4.87 8.09 7.79
N ARG A 150 3.58 8.34 7.53
CA ARG A 150 3.07 9.72 7.55
C ARG A 150 2.69 10.11 8.97
N ARG A 151 2.94 11.36 9.34
CA ARG A 151 2.55 11.90 10.65
C ARG A 151 2.26 13.39 10.55
N ILE A 152 1.63 13.91 11.59
CA ILE A 152 1.59 15.35 11.79
C ILE A 152 2.94 15.86 12.31
N ARG A 153 3.40 17.01 11.82
CA ARG A 153 4.65 17.63 12.25
C ARG A 153 4.71 17.71 13.78
N ASN A 154 5.85 17.30 14.34
CA ASN A 154 6.12 17.28 15.79
C ASN A 154 5.13 16.48 16.66
N PHE A 155 4.22 15.69 16.09
CA PHE A 155 3.10 15.10 16.83
C PHE A 155 2.22 16.16 17.52
N ASP A 156 2.12 17.35 16.92
CA ASP A 156 1.27 18.41 17.45
C ASP A 156 -0.19 17.93 17.55
N VAL A 157 -0.84 18.26 18.67
CA VAL A 157 -2.27 17.97 18.90
C VAL A 157 -3.07 19.16 18.41
N LEU A 158 -3.78 19.01 17.30
CA LEU A 158 -4.52 20.11 16.68
C LEU A 158 -5.98 20.22 17.15
N PRO A 159 -6.53 21.44 17.26
CA PRO A 159 -7.97 21.64 17.44
C PRO A 159 -8.76 20.96 16.32
N CYS A 160 -9.91 20.38 16.66
CA CYS A 160 -10.77 19.63 15.73
C CYS A 160 -10.14 18.37 15.11
N ARG A 161 -8.92 17.98 15.54
CA ARG A 161 -8.19 16.80 15.05
C ARG A 161 -8.08 16.77 13.51
N ASP A 162 -7.94 17.95 12.93
CA ASP A 162 -7.71 18.13 11.50
C ASP A 162 -6.35 17.56 11.09
N GLU A 163 -6.24 17.07 9.86
CA GLU A 163 -4.97 16.70 9.20
C GLU A 163 -4.63 17.79 8.17
N PRO A 164 -4.25 19.03 8.58
CA PRO A 164 -4.00 20.11 7.65
C PRO A 164 -2.83 19.73 6.75
N PRO A 165 -3.03 19.72 5.41
CA PRO A 165 -2.04 19.17 4.50
C PRO A 165 -0.64 19.78 4.68
N GLU A 166 -0.51 21.07 4.99
CA GLU A 166 0.78 21.75 5.15
C GLU A 166 1.57 21.35 6.42
N TRP A 167 0.96 20.59 7.34
CA TRP A 167 1.58 20.02 8.54
C TRP A 167 1.79 18.51 8.43
N MET A 168 1.19 17.87 7.43
CA MET A 168 1.37 16.44 7.20
C MET A 168 2.75 16.19 6.58
N GLU A 169 3.53 15.32 7.22
CA GLU A 169 4.87 14.93 6.82
C GLU A 169 4.91 13.46 6.43
N SER A 170 5.70 13.13 5.40
CA SER A 170 5.98 11.75 5.00
C SER A 170 7.43 11.43 5.36
N TRP A 171 7.63 10.49 6.29
CA TRP A 171 8.94 10.09 6.78
C TRP A 171 9.37 8.75 6.19
N LEU A 172 10.68 8.62 5.97
CA LEU A 172 11.36 7.33 5.83
C LEU A 172 11.78 6.87 7.22
N LEU A 173 11.31 5.70 7.65
CA LEU A 173 11.76 5.00 8.83
C LEU A 173 12.67 3.85 8.40
N HIS A 174 13.57 3.42 9.28
CA HIS A 174 14.43 2.27 9.04
C HIS A 174 14.44 1.30 10.22
N SER A 175 14.72 0.03 9.94
CA SER A 175 14.78 -1.05 10.93
C SER A 175 15.85 -2.07 10.58
N ALA A 176 16.56 -2.54 11.60
CA ALA A 176 17.50 -3.64 11.46
C ALA A 176 16.83 -5.02 11.62
N ASP A 177 15.63 -5.11 12.18
CA ASP A 177 14.98 -6.39 12.51
C ASP A 177 13.55 -6.54 11.96
N GLY A 178 12.97 -5.48 11.40
CA GLY A 178 11.59 -5.43 10.91
C GLY A 178 10.55 -5.16 11.99
N PHE A 179 10.96 -5.09 13.26
CA PHE A 179 10.05 -4.93 14.41
C PHE A 179 10.19 -3.57 15.08
N ALA A 180 11.41 -3.08 15.22
CA ALA A 180 11.72 -1.79 15.83
C ALA A 180 12.17 -0.78 14.77
N TRP A 181 11.48 0.35 14.71
CA TRP A 181 11.63 1.36 13.66
C TRP A 181 12.12 2.68 14.22
N THR A 182 13.02 3.34 13.50
CA THR A 182 13.53 4.67 13.85
C THR A 182 13.34 5.61 12.66
N PRO A 183 12.93 6.88 12.86
CA PRO A 183 12.91 7.87 11.77
C PRO A 183 14.31 8.10 11.21
N LEU A 184 14.46 8.07 9.88
CA LEU A 184 15.73 8.29 9.18
C LEU A 184 15.78 9.67 8.53
N SER A 185 14.79 9.98 7.69
CA SER A 185 14.75 11.24 6.94
C SER A 185 13.33 11.61 6.52
N LEU A 186 13.17 12.85 6.08
CA LEU A 186 11.89 13.43 5.68
C LEU A 186 11.78 13.39 4.15
N ILE A 187 10.85 12.60 3.61
CA ILE A 187 10.59 12.48 2.18
C ILE A 187 9.81 13.70 1.70
N GLN A 188 8.70 14.01 2.37
CA GLN A 188 7.87 15.18 2.08
C GLN A 188 7.68 16.00 3.37
N PRO A 189 8.13 17.27 3.41
CA PRO A 189 8.00 18.13 4.60
C PRO A 189 6.60 18.72 4.81
N ALA A 190 5.75 18.59 3.80
CA ALA A 190 4.37 19.05 3.80
C ALA A 190 3.57 18.22 2.78
N HIS A 191 2.28 18.08 3.04
CA HIS A 191 1.32 17.25 2.29
C HIS A 191 1.75 15.79 2.18
N GLY A 192 2.51 15.33 3.18
CA GLY A 192 3.01 13.97 3.26
C GLY A 192 1.89 12.96 3.39
N ASP A 193 1.93 11.92 2.57
CA ASP A 193 0.93 10.87 2.55
C ASP A 193 1.56 9.53 2.13
N GLU A 194 0.70 8.55 1.84
CA GLU A 194 1.01 7.22 1.30
C GLU A 194 2.15 7.25 0.26
N THR A 195 3.29 6.65 0.60
CA THR A 195 4.48 6.63 -0.25
C THR A 195 4.97 5.21 -0.55
N ALA A 196 5.03 4.86 -1.83
CA ALA A 196 5.58 3.59 -2.30
C ALA A 196 7.10 3.71 -2.48
N LEU A 197 7.85 2.65 -2.14
CA LEU A 197 9.31 2.62 -2.13
C LEU A 197 9.83 1.51 -3.06
N LEU A 198 10.89 1.79 -3.80
CA LEU A 198 11.57 0.83 -4.68
C LEU A 198 13.06 1.16 -4.72
N PHE A 199 13.91 0.17 -4.43
CA PHE A 199 15.34 0.30 -4.67
C PHE A 199 15.65 0.09 -6.16
N GLU A 200 16.38 1.03 -6.75
CA GLU A 200 16.92 0.94 -8.10
C GLU A 200 18.18 0.05 -8.11
N ASN A 201 18.62 -0.40 -9.29
CA ASN A 201 19.74 -1.35 -9.41
C ASN A 201 21.09 -0.80 -8.90
N ASP A 202 21.24 0.52 -8.82
CA ASP A 202 22.41 1.21 -8.28
C ASP A 202 22.33 1.44 -6.76
N GLY A 203 21.25 1.01 -6.12
CA GLY A 203 21.00 1.18 -4.68
C GLY A 203 20.35 2.51 -4.32
N ASP A 204 20.06 3.38 -5.29
CA ASP A 204 19.27 4.59 -5.06
C ASP A 204 17.82 4.20 -4.71
N LEU A 205 17.20 4.96 -3.81
CA LEU A 205 15.83 4.74 -3.39
C LEU A 205 14.89 5.65 -4.19
N LEU A 206 14.04 5.04 -5.01
CA LEU A 206 12.96 5.68 -5.72
C LEU A 206 11.67 5.59 -4.90
N ALA A 207 10.89 6.66 -4.91
CA ALA A 207 9.60 6.70 -4.26
C ALA A 207 8.55 7.41 -5.12
N VAL A 208 7.30 6.93 -5.02
CA VAL A 208 6.12 7.63 -5.51
C VAL A 208 5.28 8.01 -4.29
N ALA A 209 5.27 9.30 -3.99
CA ALA A 209 4.65 9.85 -2.80
C ALA A 209 3.35 10.55 -3.15
N ARG A 210 2.23 10.09 -2.60
CA ARG A 210 0.96 10.82 -2.69
C ARG A 210 1.11 12.16 -1.95
N ALA A 211 0.49 13.21 -2.48
CA ALA A 211 0.60 14.57 -1.93
C ALA A 211 -0.78 15.17 -1.59
N GLY A 212 -1.61 14.42 -0.85
CA GLY A 212 -3.01 14.76 -0.61
C GLY A 212 -3.81 14.82 -1.92
N GLY A 213 -4.46 15.96 -2.19
CA GLY A 213 -5.20 16.19 -3.44
C GLY A 213 -4.36 16.73 -4.61
N ARG A 214 -3.05 16.94 -4.42
CA ARG A 214 -2.13 17.47 -5.44
C ARG A 214 -1.60 16.35 -6.34
N PRO A 215 -0.90 16.68 -7.44
CA PRO A 215 -0.13 15.67 -8.16
C PRO A 215 0.80 14.90 -7.22
N ALA A 216 0.93 13.60 -7.44
CA ALA A 216 1.89 12.78 -6.69
C ALA A 216 3.32 13.23 -7.04
N GLN A 217 4.28 12.91 -6.18
CA GLN A 217 5.67 13.27 -6.37
C GLN A 217 6.52 12.04 -6.67
N LEU A 218 7.42 12.18 -7.64
CA LEU A 218 8.51 11.25 -7.88
C LEU A 218 9.70 11.73 -7.05
N CYS A 219 10.08 10.96 -6.05
CA CYS A 219 11.14 11.29 -5.10
C CYS A 219 12.31 10.31 -5.24
N ARG A 220 13.54 10.82 -5.21
CA ARG A 220 14.76 10.00 -5.22
C ARG A 220 15.69 10.38 -4.09
N SER A 221 16.36 9.39 -3.53
CA SER A 221 17.41 9.58 -2.54
C SER A 221 18.54 8.59 -2.73
N ARG A 222 19.78 9.06 -2.58
CA ARG A 222 20.96 8.21 -2.58
C ARG A 222 21.31 7.79 -1.17
N HIS A 223 21.96 6.64 -1.00
CA HIS A 223 22.53 6.25 0.29
C HIS A 223 23.40 7.40 0.86
N PRO A 224 23.24 7.81 2.14
CA PRO A 224 22.54 7.12 3.25
C PRO A 224 21.06 7.45 3.42
N PHE A 225 20.41 7.92 2.35
CA PHE A 225 18.98 8.24 2.28
C PHE A 225 18.54 9.41 3.16
N THR A 226 19.43 10.39 3.36
CA THR A 226 19.18 11.57 4.22
C THR A 226 18.57 12.75 3.47
N ASP A 227 18.78 12.82 2.16
CA ASP A 227 18.38 13.96 1.33
C ASP A 227 17.54 13.50 0.14
N TRP A 228 16.44 14.20 -0.14
CA TRP A 228 15.46 13.81 -1.15
C TRP A 228 15.32 14.87 -2.23
N ALA A 229 15.34 14.43 -3.49
CA ALA A 229 14.93 15.21 -4.64
C ALA A 229 13.54 14.77 -5.08
N CYS A 230 12.54 15.61 -4.85
CA CYS A 230 11.15 15.35 -5.22
C CYS A 230 10.70 16.28 -6.35
N THR A 231 10.07 15.71 -7.36
CA THR A 231 9.45 16.44 -8.48
C THR A 231 8.01 16.02 -8.63
N ASP A 232 7.11 16.98 -8.84
CA ASP A 232 5.71 16.69 -9.13
C ASP A 232 5.59 15.90 -10.43
N LEU A 233 4.77 14.84 -10.38
CA LEU A 233 4.24 14.20 -11.57
C LEU A 233 3.13 15.08 -12.16
N ASP A 234 2.66 14.73 -13.35
CA ASP A 234 1.61 15.49 -14.04
C ASP A 234 0.18 15.15 -13.55
N ARG A 235 0.05 14.26 -12.56
CA ARG A 235 -1.25 13.75 -12.08
C ARG A 235 -1.24 13.30 -10.63
N HIS A 236 -2.42 13.27 -10.04
CA HIS A 236 -2.67 12.61 -8.76
C HIS A 236 -2.57 11.09 -8.90
N ILE A 237 -1.98 10.42 -7.90
CA ILE A 237 -1.94 8.97 -7.76
C ILE A 237 -2.29 8.62 -6.32
N GLY A 238 -3.48 8.08 -6.10
CA GLY A 238 -3.93 7.61 -4.78
C GLY A 238 -3.60 6.14 -4.57
N GLY A 239 -3.16 5.75 -3.36
CA GLY A 239 -2.69 4.40 -3.10
C GLY A 239 -1.62 3.92 -4.10
N PRO A 240 -0.50 4.65 -4.26
CA PRO A 240 0.50 4.34 -5.27
C PRO A 240 1.11 2.93 -5.15
N LEU A 241 1.16 2.23 -6.28
CA LEU A 241 2.05 1.10 -6.51
C LEU A 241 3.32 1.62 -7.17
N LEU A 242 4.47 1.08 -6.76
CA LEU A 242 5.75 1.24 -7.45
C LEU A 242 6.42 -0.13 -7.52
N ALA A 243 6.66 -0.64 -8.73
CA ALA A 243 7.24 -1.96 -8.94
C ALA A 243 8.21 -1.99 -10.12
N LEU A 244 9.21 -2.87 -10.04
CA LEU A 244 10.11 -3.15 -11.15
C LEU A 244 9.70 -4.46 -11.84
N TRP A 245 9.53 -4.45 -13.15
CA TRP A 245 9.29 -5.64 -13.95
C TRP A 245 10.30 -5.76 -15.10
N GLY A 246 11.37 -6.54 -14.86
CA GLY A 246 12.55 -6.52 -15.72
C GLY A 246 13.25 -5.17 -15.65
N LYS A 247 13.15 -4.36 -16.71
CA LYS A 247 13.72 -2.99 -16.76
C LYS A 247 12.67 -1.88 -16.68
N GLN A 248 11.39 -2.24 -16.65
CA GLN A 248 10.29 -1.29 -16.68
C GLN A 248 9.86 -0.97 -15.25
N ILE A 249 9.77 0.31 -14.92
CA ILE A 249 9.22 0.76 -13.65
C ILE A 249 7.74 1.02 -13.85
N LEU A 250 6.91 0.28 -13.12
CA LEU A 250 5.46 0.39 -13.15
C LEU A 250 4.99 1.26 -12.00
N ILE A 251 4.05 2.14 -12.31
CA ILE A 251 3.35 2.94 -11.31
C ILE A 251 1.86 2.70 -11.46
N GLY A 252 1.17 2.37 -10.38
CA GLY A 252 -0.27 2.15 -10.38
C GLY A 252 -0.94 2.98 -9.31
N GLY A 253 -2.24 3.24 -9.46
CA GLY A 253 -3.00 3.92 -8.43
C GLY A 253 -4.26 4.59 -8.95
N ARG A 254 -4.86 5.42 -8.09
CA ARG A 254 -6.14 6.08 -8.36
C ARG A 254 -5.94 7.31 -9.24
N LYS A 255 -6.55 7.28 -10.42
CA LYS A 255 -6.69 8.37 -11.37
C LYS A 255 -8.09 8.97 -11.23
N HIS A 256 -8.21 10.30 -11.19
CA HIS A 256 -9.51 10.97 -11.27
C HIS A 256 -9.85 11.27 -12.73
N THR A 257 -11.10 11.00 -13.13
CA THR A 257 -11.64 11.31 -14.46
C THR A 257 -12.93 12.11 -14.32
N GLY A 258 -13.48 12.60 -15.44
CA GLY A 258 -14.78 13.27 -15.45
C GLY A 258 -15.93 12.36 -15.00
N ASP A 259 -15.78 11.03 -15.17
CA ASP A 259 -16.76 10.02 -14.80
C ASP A 259 -16.50 9.41 -13.40
N GLY A 260 -15.51 9.95 -12.67
CA GLY A 260 -15.15 9.51 -11.32
C GLY A 260 -13.75 8.87 -11.24
N PRO A 261 -13.38 8.38 -10.04
CA PRO A 261 -12.08 7.74 -9.81
C PRO A 261 -12.01 6.35 -10.44
N VAL A 262 -10.88 6.04 -11.07
CA VAL A 262 -10.57 4.73 -11.65
C VAL A 262 -9.16 4.29 -11.24
N THR A 263 -8.89 3.00 -11.30
CA THR A 263 -7.56 2.44 -11.11
C THR A 263 -6.83 2.39 -12.44
N ALA A 264 -5.63 2.93 -12.48
CA ALA A 264 -4.81 2.99 -13.69
C ALA A 264 -3.40 2.45 -13.44
N LEU A 265 -2.76 2.00 -14.52
CA LEU A 265 -1.40 1.51 -14.57
C LEU A 265 -0.58 2.33 -15.59
N TYR A 266 0.64 2.67 -15.21
CA TYR A 266 1.57 3.50 -15.94
C TYR A 266 2.94 2.84 -16.03
N GLU A 267 3.67 3.13 -17.10
CA GLU A 267 5.12 2.96 -17.19
C GLU A 267 5.79 4.30 -16.88
N LEU A 268 6.79 4.32 -16.00
CA LEU A 268 7.65 5.46 -15.80
C LEU A 268 8.77 5.45 -16.86
N VAL A 269 8.74 6.42 -17.78
CA VAL A 269 9.75 6.60 -18.82
C VAL A 269 10.50 7.90 -18.55
N GLY A 270 11.72 7.79 -18.03
CA GLY A 270 12.48 8.93 -17.52
C GLY A 270 11.81 9.52 -16.28
N THR A 271 11.13 10.65 -16.44
CA THR A 271 10.34 11.33 -15.39
C THR A 271 8.86 11.44 -15.74
N GLU A 272 8.42 10.86 -16.86
CA GLU A 272 7.06 10.96 -17.36
C GLU A 272 6.30 9.64 -17.22
N LEU A 273 4.98 9.74 -17.03
CA LEU A 273 4.09 8.59 -16.93
C LEU A 273 3.40 8.33 -18.26
N GLN A 274 3.67 7.16 -18.83
CA GLN A 274 2.95 6.66 -19.99
C GLN A 274 1.84 5.71 -19.54
N GLU A 275 0.59 6.04 -19.86
CA GLU A 275 -0.55 5.19 -19.49
C GLU A 275 -0.51 3.86 -20.25
N ILE A 276 -0.49 2.76 -19.50
CA ILE A 276 -0.59 1.40 -20.02
C ILE A 276 -2.06 1.02 -20.15
N ALA A 277 -2.82 1.18 -19.07
CA ALA A 277 -4.21 0.75 -19.00
C ALA A 277 -5.00 1.49 -17.90
N VAL A 278 -6.30 1.60 -18.13
CA VAL A 278 -7.31 1.84 -17.08
C VAL A 278 -8.01 0.52 -16.80
N LEU A 279 -8.05 0.10 -15.55
CA LEU A 279 -8.66 -1.17 -15.13
C LEU A 279 -10.17 -1.00 -14.92
N PRO A 280 -10.98 -2.05 -15.16
CA PRO A 280 -12.41 -2.05 -14.83
C PRO A 280 -12.63 -1.74 -13.34
N SER A 281 -13.01 -0.50 -13.03
CA SER A 281 -13.07 0.01 -11.67
C SER A 281 -13.92 1.28 -11.59
N GLY A 282 -14.38 1.59 -10.39
CA GLY A 282 -15.25 2.72 -10.09
C GLY A 282 -15.66 2.74 -8.62
N GLY A 283 -16.35 3.80 -8.21
CA GLY A 283 -16.69 4.03 -6.80
C GLY A 283 -15.44 4.15 -5.93
N ASP A 284 -15.42 3.50 -4.77
CA ASP A 284 -14.21 3.36 -3.97
C ASP A 284 -13.34 2.23 -4.53
N ASN A 285 -12.14 2.56 -5.02
CA ASN A 285 -11.26 1.65 -5.74
C ASN A 285 -9.78 2.05 -5.64
N SER A 286 -8.86 1.19 -6.11
CA SER A 286 -7.41 1.39 -6.29
C SER A 286 -6.52 0.49 -5.43
N TYR A 287 -5.40 1.03 -4.93
CA TYR A 287 -4.36 0.39 -4.12
C TYR A 287 -3.88 -0.92 -4.74
N PRO A 288 -3.27 -0.85 -5.94
CA PRO A 288 -2.89 -2.05 -6.64
C PRO A 288 -1.68 -2.73 -6.00
N GLY A 289 -1.69 -4.06 -5.98
CA GLY A 289 -0.55 -4.93 -5.68
C GLY A 289 0.00 -5.53 -6.97
N PHE A 290 1.29 -5.88 -7.00
CA PHE A 290 1.92 -6.46 -8.21
C PHE A 290 2.81 -7.63 -7.84
N VAL A 291 2.77 -8.70 -8.64
CA VAL A 291 3.73 -9.79 -8.53
C VAL A 291 4.09 -10.34 -9.90
N GLU A 292 5.39 -10.52 -10.14
CA GLU A 292 5.90 -11.14 -11.36
C GLU A 292 5.72 -12.66 -11.34
N LEU A 293 5.19 -13.22 -12.44
CA LEU A 293 5.15 -14.66 -12.68
C LEU A 293 6.34 -15.13 -13.53
N GLY A 294 6.88 -14.24 -14.34
CA GLY A 294 8.06 -14.42 -15.17
C GLY A 294 8.30 -13.22 -16.08
N PRO A 295 9.24 -13.32 -17.04
CA PRO A 295 9.69 -12.17 -17.83
C PRO A 295 8.56 -11.45 -18.57
N ASP A 296 7.56 -12.22 -19.02
CA ASP A 296 6.49 -11.76 -19.90
C ASP A 296 5.09 -11.88 -19.30
N ARG A 297 4.94 -12.45 -18.08
CA ARG A 297 3.66 -12.48 -17.36
C ARG A 297 3.75 -12.00 -15.92
N ALA A 298 2.75 -11.24 -15.49
CA ALA A 298 2.60 -10.79 -14.11
C ALA A 298 1.13 -10.75 -13.70
N LEU A 299 0.88 -10.62 -12.41
CA LEU A 299 -0.44 -10.38 -11.84
C LEU A 299 -0.47 -9.00 -11.18
N LEU A 300 -1.65 -8.38 -11.23
CA LEU A 300 -1.92 -7.13 -10.55
C LEU A 300 -3.26 -7.21 -9.83
N SER A 301 -3.24 -7.08 -8.51
CA SER A 301 -4.45 -6.97 -7.69
C SER A 301 -4.88 -5.52 -7.58
N TYR A 302 -6.16 -5.28 -7.31
CA TYR A 302 -6.71 -4.00 -6.90
C TYR A 302 -8.09 -4.24 -6.29
N TYR A 303 -8.64 -3.25 -5.58
CA TYR A 303 -10.03 -3.33 -5.12
C TYR A 303 -10.93 -2.36 -5.88
N SER A 304 -12.23 -2.66 -5.92
CA SER A 304 -13.23 -1.73 -6.42
C SER A 304 -14.64 -2.05 -5.93
N SER A 305 -15.43 -1.01 -5.71
CA SER A 305 -16.85 -1.10 -5.36
C SER A 305 -17.80 -0.94 -6.56
N HIS A 306 -17.32 -0.97 -7.81
CA HIS A 306 -18.14 -0.66 -9.00
C HIS A 306 -19.26 -1.66 -9.28
N GLU A 307 -19.07 -2.93 -8.94
CA GLU A 307 -20.11 -3.96 -8.96
C GLU A 307 -20.83 -4.11 -7.60
N GLY A 308 -20.39 -3.33 -6.61
CA GLY A 308 -20.91 -3.34 -5.23
C GLY A 308 -21.69 -2.07 -4.92
N SER A 309 -21.36 -1.42 -3.80
CA SER A 309 -22.08 -0.23 -3.33
C SER A 309 -21.87 1.03 -4.20
N GLY A 310 -20.87 1.03 -5.08
CA GLY A 310 -20.42 2.23 -5.80
C GLY A 310 -19.80 3.32 -4.91
N THR A 311 -19.64 3.07 -3.61
CA THR A 311 -19.19 4.05 -2.61
C THR A 311 -18.22 3.41 -1.61
N GLY A 312 -17.92 4.08 -0.50
CA GLY A 312 -17.18 3.50 0.63
C GLY A 312 -18.00 2.53 1.48
N LEU A 313 -19.27 2.27 1.18
CA LEU A 313 -20.06 1.27 1.90
C LEU A 313 -19.69 -0.15 1.41
N ALA A 314 -19.90 -1.16 2.26
CA ALA A 314 -19.86 -2.55 1.80
C ALA A 314 -21.00 -2.82 0.79
N PRO A 315 -20.80 -3.68 -0.23
CA PRO A 315 -19.59 -4.45 -0.52
C PRO A 315 -18.59 -3.70 -1.41
N SER A 316 -17.32 -4.12 -1.30
CA SER A 316 -16.24 -3.85 -2.25
C SER A 316 -15.43 -5.12 -2.47
N ALA A 317 -15.01 -5.39 -3.70
CA ALA A 317 -14.39 -6.65 -4.09
C ALA A 317 -12.92 -6.49 -4.49
N ILE A 318 -12.17 -7.58 -4.38
CA ILE A 318 -10.79 -7.69 -4.87
C ILE A 318 -10.80 -8.26 -6.27
N TYR A 319 -10.13 -7.59 -7.20
CA TYR A 319 -9.95 -8.00 -8.58
C TYR A 319 -8.50 -8.37 -8.85
N LEU A 320 -8.29 -9.30 -9.78
CA LEU A 320 -6.98 -9.75 -10.22
C LEU A 320 -6.89 -9.63 -11.74
N ALA A 321 -5.93 -8.84 -12.21
CA ALA A 321 -5.60 -8.66 -13.61
C ALA A 321 -4.38 -9.49 -13.99
N THR A 322 -4.41 -10.12 -15.17
CA THR A 322 -3.21 -10.70 -15.80
C THR A 322 -2.58 -9.67 -16.72
N LEU A 323 -1.28 -9.44 -16.55
CA LEU A 323 -0.46 -8.57 -17.38
C LEU A 323 0.44 -9.40 -18.28
N GLU A 324 0.60 -8.98 -19.53
CA GLU A 324 1.49 -9.62 -20.52
C GLU A 324 2.36 -8.57 -21.21
N LYS A 325 3.66 -8.85 -21.34
CA LYS A 325 4.55 -8.11 -22.26
C LYS A 325 4.40 -8.66 -23.68
N ARG A 326 4.50 -7.75 -24.65
CA ARG A 326 4.55 -8.05 -26.08
C ARG A 326 5.99 -8.08 -26.60
#